data_AF-A0A3N4SHE6-F1
#
_entry.id   AF-A0A3N4SHE6-F1
#
_cell.length_a   1.000
_cell.length_b   1.000
_cell.length_c   1.000
_cell.angle_alpha   90.00
_cell.angle_beta   90.00
_cell.angle_gamma   90.00
#
_symmetry.space_group_name_H-M   'P 1'
#
loop_
_entity.id
_entity.type
_entity.pdbx_description
1 polymer ?
#
loop_
_entity_poly.entity_id
_entity_poly.type
_entity_poly.pdbx_seq_one_letter_code
_entity_poly.pdbx_strand_id
1 'polypeptide(L)'
;MRKPPPLRLSDRIRHLFDPVRHLPDRTRHLARRMDTATPPDRDRAVDALRAFAILGVVLGHWLVTALVADGGRLHTDSPLQHLPRLAPISWVFQTLAVFFLVGGHVATRGYTAAQAKGIPYRRWLTARLSRLFKPVAALLTLWTIATTALLLSGTDVTTVHTLAKLALSPLWFLLVFAALTAATPLVTRLNPLWPLAVVLHVDLLRFGFGAPPAIGWVNLAAGWLVPYTLGAAWTRGELDGPRVGWVLFTGGTAATAGLIACAGYPASMVGVPGASVSNLNPPTLAAVTFGLAQCGLALLLRERLRRTMRRPMAWAAVAFVNLSAMTIFLWHQTALMATTATGLLLGRLPGLHTSPDHIGWAAARLLWLPAFALTLAVCWAAFHTYEHPGTPRRSRSRTRTRTRTRTRTHTRSRAGRSRIVRTHRSSDRATPTGARHV
;
A
#
# COMPACT_ATOMS: atom_id res chain seq x y z
N MET A 1 -32.04 -64.71 -7.32
CA MET A 1 -32.12 -63.71 -6.23
C MET A 1 -30.95 -62.73 -6.36
N ARG A 2 -31.22 -61.48 -6.77
CA ARG A 2 -30.19 -60.44 -6.97
C ARG A 2 -29.90 -59.72 -5.66
N LYS A 3 -28.61 -59.66 -5.27
CA LYS A 3 -28.07 -58.88 -4.14
C LYS A 3 -28.32 -57.38 -4.37
N PRO A 4 -28.83 -56.59 -3.39
CA PRO A 4 -28.97 -55.15 -3.56
C PRO A 4 -27.59 -54.45 -3.45
N PRO A 5 -27.37 -53.30 -4.11
CA PRO A 5 -26.10 -52.57 -4.04
C PRO A 5 -25.97 -51.78 -2.73
N PRO A 6 -24.74 -51.45 -2.29
CA PRO A 6 -24.52 -50.69 -1.06
C PRO A 6 -24.87 -49.21 -1.26
N LEU A 7 -25.61 -48.64 -0.32
CA LEU A 7 -25.92 -47.22 -0.24
C LEU A 7 -24.62 -46.41 -0.08
N ARG A 8 -24.24 -45.66 -1.13
CA ARG A 8 -23.15 -44.67 -1.08
C ARG A 8 -23.56 -43.50 -0.20
N LEU A 9 -23.14 -43.56 1.06
CA LEU A 9 -23.26 -42.47 2.02
C LEU A 9 -22.09 -41.49 1.79
N SER A 10 -22.13 -40.70 0.72
CA SER A 10 -20.94 -39.88 0.38
C SER A 10 -21.14 -38.60 -0.43
N ASP A 11 -22.28 -37.89 -0.33
CA ASP A 11 -22.35 -36.52 -0.87
C ASP A 11 -22.98 -35.46 0.05
N ARG A 12 -23.76 -35.83 1.08
CA ARG A 12 -24.36 -34.83 1.98
C ARG A 12 -23.43 -34.25 3.04
N ILE A 13 -22.30 -34.89 3.36
CA ILE A 13 -21.41 -34.43 4.44
C ILE A 13 -20.31 -33.47 3.92
N ARG A 14 -20.01 -33.45 2.62
CA ARG A 14 -19.07 -32.48 2.02
C ARG A 14 -19.62 -31.05 1.93
N HIS A 15 -20.92 -30.87 2.14
CA HIS A 15 -21.55 -29.55 2.09
C HIS A 15 -21.38 -28.72 3.37
N LEU A 16 -20.86 -29.30 4.47
CA LEU A 16 -20.74 -28.59 5.75
C LEU A 16 -19.41 -27.83 5.96
N PHE A 17 -18.42 -27.94 5.06
CA PHE A 17 -17.09 -27.35 5.26
C PHE A 17 -16.54 -26.57 4.06
N ASP A 18 -17.38 -25.75 3.41
CA ASP A 18 -16.90 -24.88 2.31
C ASP A 18 -17.52 -23.47 2.40
N PRO A 19 -16.94 -22.53 3.18
CA PRO A 19 -17.55 -21.22 3.46
C PRO A 19 -17.56 -20.24 2.27
N VAL A 20 -17.27 -20.67 1.04
CA VAL A 20 -17.01 -19.79 -0.12
C VAL A 20 -18.18 -19.70 -1.11
N ARG A 21 -19.24 -20.50 -0.96
CA ARG A 21 -20.31 -20.57 -1.99
C ARG A 21 -21.38 -19.47 -1.95
N HIS A 22 -21.48 -18.65 -0.90
CA HIS A 22 -22.59 -17.69 -0.72
C HIS A 22 -22.31 -16.23 -1.11
N LEU A 23 -21.30 -15.95 -1.95
CA LEU A 23 -21.12 -14.61 -2.51
C LEU A 23 -22.07 -14.37 -3.71
N PRO A 24 -22.82 -13.26 -3.77
CA PRO A 24 -23.77 -12.98 -4.87
C PRO A 24 -23.08 -12.97 -6.24
N ASP A 25 -23.67 -13.57 -7.27
CA ASP A 25 -23.05 -13.75 -8.60
C ASP A 25 -22.53 -12.45 -9.25
N ARG A 26 -23.12 -11.31 -8.90
CA ARG A 26 -22.65 -9.97 -9.30
C ARG A 26 -21.22 -9.67 -8.83
N THR A 27 -20.88 -10.07 -7.61
CA THR A 27 -19.53 -9.86 -7.03
C THR A 27 -18.48 -10.70 -7.74
N ARG A 28 -18.81 -11.95 -8.09
CA ARG A 28 -17.94 -12.85 -8.86
C ARG A 28 -17.72 -12.34 -10.28
N HIS A 29 -18.75 -11.82 -10.93
CA HIS A 29 -18.64 -11.22 -12.26
C HIS A 29 -17.77 -9.96 -12.27
N LEU A 30 -17.95 -9.08 -11.28
CA LEU A 30 -17.10 -7.90 -11.11
C LEU A 30 -15.64 -8.29 -10.86
N ALA A 31 -15.40 -9.27 -9.98
CA ALA A 31 -14.06 -9.78 -9.71
C ALA A 31 -13.38 -10.36 -10.96
N ARG A 32 -14.11 -11.11 -11.79
CA ARG A 32 -13.61 -11.62 -13.08
C ARG A 32 -13.32 -10.50 -14.07
N ARG A 33 -14.17 -9.47 -14.15
CA ARG A 33 -13.92 -8.29 -14.99
C ARG A 33 -12.65 -7.55 -14.57
N MET A 34 -12.46 -7.32 -13.27
CA MET A 34 -11.24 -6.69 -12.74
C MET A 34 -10.00 -7.54 -13.04
N ASP A 35 -10.10 -8.87 -12.93
CA ASP A 35 -9.03 -9.80 -13.28
C ASP A 35 -8.65 -9.69 -14.76
N THR A 36 -9.63 -9.70 -15.67
CA THR A 36 -9.39 -9.57 -17.12
C THR A 36 -8.91 -8.19 -17.57
N ALA A 37 -9.26 -7.12 -16.83
CA ALA A 37 -8.83 -5.76 -17.13
C ALA A 37 -7.43 -5.43 -16.59
N THR A 38 -6.85 -6.30 -15.75
CA THR A 38 -5.53 -6.07 -15.17
C THR A 38 -4.43 -6.44 -16.16
N PRO A 39 -3.45 -5.55 -16.43
CA PRO A 39 -2.32 -5.87 -17.29
C PRO A 39 -1.55 -7.11 -16.80
N PRO A 40 -1.17 -8.05 -17.70
CA PRO A 40 -0.51 -9.30 -17.33
C PRO A 40 0.90 -9.10 -16.75
N ASP A 41 1.52 -7.93 -16.94
CA ASP A 41 2.85 -7.58 -16.44
C ASP A 41 2.86 -7.02 -15.00
N ARG A 42 1.67 -6.86 -14.38
CA ARG A 42 1.50 -6.35 -13.02
C ARG A 42 1.80 -7.43 -11.98
N ASP A 43 2.78 -7.19 -11.11
CA ASP A 43 3.11 -8.12 -10.03
C ASP A 43 2.08 -8.04 -8.89
N ARG A 44 1.11 -8.96 -8.93
CA ARG A 44 0.05 -9.06 -7.93
C ARG A 44 0.55 -9.34 -6.52
N ALA A 45 1.74 -9.94 -6.35
CA ALA A 45 2.31 -10.17 -5.02
C ALA A 45 2.73 -8.86 -4.37
N VAL A 46 3.28 -7.92 -5.14
CA VAL A 46 3.66 -6.57 -4.68
C VAL A 46 2.42 -5.79 -4.24
N ASP A 47 1.33 -5.85 -5.00
CA ASP A 47 0.06 -5.23 -4.63
C ASP A 47 -0.55 -5.85 -3.37
N ALA A 48 -0.45 -7.17 -3.21
CA ALA A 48 -0.91 -7.84 -2.00
C ALA A 48 -0.11 -7.38 -0.78
N LEU A 49 1.23 -7.33 -0.86
CA LEU A 49 2.09 -6.82 0.21
C LEU A 49 1.73 -5.37 0.58
N ARG A 50 1.45 -4.50 -0.40
CA ARG A 50 0.99 -3.13 -0.13
C ARG A 50 -0.33 -3.12 0.62
N ALA A 51 -1.31 -3.91 0.17
CA ALA A 51 -2.61 -3.99 0.81
C ALA A 51 -2.49 -4.50 2.26
N PHE A 52 -1.71 -5.57 2.49
CA PHE A 52 -1.43 -6.06 3.84
C PHE A 52 -0.73 -5.02 4.71
N ALA A 53 0.22 -4.27 4.15
CA ALA A 53 0.90 -3.23 4.90
C ALA A 53 -0.07 -2.12 5.34
N ILE A 54 -0.92 -1.63 4.45
CA ILE A 54 -1.92 -0.61 4.79
C ILE A 54 -2.91 -1.13 5.83
N LEU A 55 -3.47 -2.33 5.63
CA LEU A 55 -4.42 -2.91 6.57
C LEU A 55 -3.80 -3.19 7.94
N GLY A 56 -2.54 -3.64 7.98
CA GLY A 56 -1.79 -3.84 9.23
C GLY A 56 -1.68 -2.54 10.03
N VAL A 57 -1.33 -1.43 9.39
CA VAL A 57 -1.26 -0.10 10.03
C VAL A 57 -2.63 0.36 10.53
N VAL A 58 -3.69 0.18 9.72
CA VAL A 58 -5.06 0.57 10.11
C VAL A 58 -5.54 -0.23 11.32
N LEU A 59 -5.39 -1.55 11.27
CA LEU A 59 -5.78 -2.44 12.38
C LEU A 59 -4.95 -2.18 13.63
N GLY A 60 -3.64 -1.93 13.48
CA GLY A 60 -2.77 -1.54 14.59
C GLY A 60 -3.29 -0.30 15.30
N HIS A 61 -3.63 0.75 14.56
CA HIS A 61 -4.21 1.97 15.12
C HIS A 61 -5.54 1.70 15.84
N TRP A 62 -6.45 0.93 15.24
CA TRP A 62 -7.75 0.63 15.85
C TRP A 62 -7.63 -0.20 17.14
N LEU A 63 -6.65 -1.11 17.22
CA LEU A 63 -6.47 -2.00 18.37
C LEU A 63 -5.57 -1.42 19.46
N VAL A 64 -4.61 -0.55 19.12
CA VAL A 64 -3.58 -0.07 20.06
C VAL A 64 -3.86 1.35 20.55
N THR A 65 -4.66 2.15 19.83
CA THR A 65 -5.10 3.48 20.29
C THR A 65 -6.39 3.32 21.07
N ALA A 66 -6.42 3.69 22.35
CA ALA A 66 -7.65 3.86 23.15
C ALA A 66 -7.94 5.35 23.36
N LEU A 67 -9.23 5.73 23.33
CA LEU A 67 -9.70 7.09 23.63
C LEU A 67 -10.50 7.01 24.93
N VAL A 68 -9.85 7.34 26.04
CA VAL A 68 -10.46 7.23 27.37
C VAL A 68 -11.09 8.58 27.73
N ALA A 69 -12.36 8.54 28.14
CA ALA A 69 -13.09 9.71 28.59
C ALA A 69 -13.05 9.77 30.12
N ASP A 70 -12.27 10.72 30.65
CA ASP A 70 -12.13 10.92 32.10
C ASP A 70 -12.47 12.38 32.48
N GLY A 71 -13.38 12.56 33.44
CA GLY A 71 -13.76 13.87 33.96
C GLY A 71 -14.16 14.94 32.93
N GLY A 72 -14.69 14.55 31.75
CA GLY A 72 -15.03 15.49 30.67
C GLY A 72 -13.89 15.79 29.68
N ARG A 73 -12.72 15.15 29.84
CA ARG A 73 -11.56 15.26 28.94
C ARG A 73 -11.33 13.93 28.22
N LEU A 74 -10.93 14.01 26.96
CA LEU A 74 -10.51 12.85 26.19
C LEU A 74 -8.98 12.82 26.10
N HIS A 75 -8.38 11.70 26.46
CA HIS A 75 -6.95 11.46 26.29
C HIS A 75 -6.70 10.13 25.58
N THR A 76 -5.54 10.01 24.95
CA THR A 76 -5.10 8.76 24.32
C THR A 76 -4.40 7.87 25.32
N ASP A 77 -4.82 6.61 25.39
CA ASP A 77 -4.16 5.54 26.16
C ASP A 77 -3.86 4.33 25.23
N SER A 78 -3.12 3.34 25.72
CA SER A 78 -2.78 2.14 24.96
C SER A 78 -2.79 0.87 25.82
N PRO A 79 -3.36 -0.25 25.35
CA PRO A 79 -3.27 -1.53 26.05
C PRO A 79 -1.84 -2.01 26.22
N LEU A 80 -0.90 -1.58 25.38
CA LEU A 80 0.52 -1.94 25.50
C LEU A 80 1.20 -1.31 26.73
N GLN A 81 0.62 -0.24 27.28
CA GLN A 81 1.10 0.39 28.51
C GLN A 81 0.77 -0.48 29.74
N HIS A 82 -0.45 -1.02 29.79
CA HIS A 82 -0.93 -1.82 30.93
C HIS A 82 -0.62 -3.31 30.80
N LEU A 83 -0.54 -3.81 29.57
CA LEU A 83 -0.32 -5.22 29.24
C LEU A 83 0.95 -5.39 28.37
N PRO A 84 2.16 -5.18 28.92
CA PRO A 84 3.41 -5.26 28.15
C PRO A 84 3.65 -6.63 27.52
N ARG A 85 3.03 -7.70 28.06
CA ARG A 85 3.03 -9.06 27.47
C ARG A 85 2.40 -9.11 26.07
N LEU A 86 1.60 -8.11 25.69
CA LEU A 86 1.02 -7.98 24.36
C LEU A 86 1.96 -7.30 23.36
N ALA A 87 3.19 -6.92 23.74
CA ALA A 87 4.18 -6.34 22.83
C ALA A 87 4.35 -7.12 21.50
N PRO A 88 4.35 -8.48 21.45
CA PRO A 88 4.44 -9.21 20.19
C PRO A 88 3.30 -8.93 19.20
N ILE A 89 2.12 -8.52 19.68
CA ILE A 89 0.99 -8.13 18.82
C ILE A 89 1.37 -6.89 17.99
N SER A 90 2.15 -5.96 18.57
CA SER A 90 2.65 -4.80 17.84
C SER A 90 3.53 -5.17 16.66
N TRP A 91 4.23 -6.32 16.71
CA TRP A 91 5.10 -6.78 15.63
C TRP A 91 4.26 -7.19 14.41
N VAL A 92 3.10 -7.79 14.63
CA VAL A 92 2.18 -8.18 13.54
C VAL A 92 1.61 -6.96 12.84
N PHE A 93 1.26 -5.90 13.58
CA PHE A 93 0.62 -4.70 13.02
C PHE A 93 1.60 -3.62 12.56
N GLN A 94 2.86 -3.63 13.01
CA GLN A 94 3.89 -2.69 12.55
C GLN A 94 4.44 -3.10 11.18
N THR A 95 3.71 -2.81 10.11
CA THR A 95 4.03 -3.24 8.74
C THR A 95 4.74 -2.18 7.88
N LEU A 96 5.22 -1.09 8.50
CA LEU A 96 5.82 0.05 7.79
C LEU A 96 7.00 -0.35 6.91
N ALA A 97 7.87 -1.26 7.36
CA ALA A 97 9.00 -1.70 6.55
C ALA A 97 8.57 -2.36 5.24
N VAL A 98 7.52 -3.20 5.27
CA VAL A 98 6.93 -3.81 4.06
C VAL A 98 6.34 -2.75 3.14
N PHE A 99 5.69 -1.72 3.70
CA PHE A 99 5.18 -0.60 2.92
C PHE A 99 6.31 0.14 2.18
N PHE A 100 7.40 0.48 2.87
CA PHE A 100 8.56 1.15 2.26
C PHE A 100 9.30 0.28 1.25
N LEU A 101 9.41 -1.03 1.49
CA LEU A 101 9.95 -2.01 0.53
C LEU A 101 9.17 -2.00 -0.78
N VAL A 102 7.85 -2.15 -0.70
CA VAL A 102 6.97 -2.11 -1.88
C VAL A 102 7.00 -0.72 -2.52
N GLY A 103 7.06 0.32 -1.71
CA GLY A 103 7.21 1.71 -2.11
C GLY A 103 8.44 1.91 -3.01
N GLY A 104 9.61 1.49 -2.55
CA GLY A 104 10.87 1.57 -3.26
C GLY A 104 10.89 0.76 -4.55
N HIS A 105 10.32 -0.46 -4.52
CA HIS A 105 10.21 -1.30 -5.71
C HIS A 105 9.33 -0.65 -6.79
N VAL A 106 8.14 -0.16 -6.42
CA VAL A 106 7.20 0.45 -7.37
C VAL A 106 7.68 1.83 -7.83
N ALA A 107 8.39 2.59 -6.98
CA ALA A 107 9.06 3.84 -7.35
C ALA A 107 10.15 3.63 -8.37
N THR A 108 11.07 2.70 -8.10
CA THR A 108 12.19 2.39 -8.99
C THR A 108 11.68 1.90 -10.34
N ARG A 109 10.78 0.91 -10.38
CA ARG A 109 10.18 0.39 -11.62
C ARG A 109 9.40 1.47 -12.39
N GLY A 110 8.67 2.32 -11.67
CA GLY A 110 7.92 3.43 -12.28
C GLY A 110 8.83 4.50 -12.88
N TYR A 111 9.96 4.78 -12.23
CA TYR A 111 10.96 5.75 -12.71
C TYR A 111 11.73 5.22 -13.91
N THR A 112 12.17 3.95 -13.90
CA THR A 112 12.86 3.33 -15.06
C THR A 112 11.95 3.26 -16.29
N ALA A 113 10.67 2.89 -16.11
CA ALA A 113 9.70 2.90 -17.20
C ALA A 113 9.40 4.32 -17.74
N ALA A 114 9.42 5.34 -16.88
CA ALA A 114 9.24 6.74 -17.30
C ALA A 114 10.45 7.25 -18.09
N GLN A 115 11.66 6.91 -17.65
CA GLN A 115 12.90 7.22 -18.39
C GLN A 115 12.91 6.55 -19.77
N ALA A 116 12.55 5.27 -19.86
CA ALA A 116 12.46 4.56 -21.14
C ALA A 116 11.45 5.19 -22.12
N LYS A 117 10.47 5.94 -21.61
CA LYS A 117 9.45 6.67 -22.38
C LYS A 117 9.80 8.15 -22.60
N GLY A 118 10.99 8.60 -22.20
CA GLY A 118 11.42 10.00 -22.32
C GLY A 118 10.62 11.00 -21.46
N ILE A 119 9.94 10.53 -20.39
CA ILE A 119 9.15 11.41 -19.52
C ILE A 119 10.11 12.15 -18.57
N PRO A 120 10.08 13.49 -18.49
CA PRO A 120 10.97 14.24 -17.62
C PRO A 120 10.66 13.96 -16.14
N TYR A 121 11.71 13.90 -15.31
CA TYR A 121 11.61 13.57 -13.88
C TYR A 121 10.60 14.44 -13.13
N ARG A 122 10.58 15.76 -13.37
CA ARG A 122 9.62 16.68 -12.74
C ARG A 122 8.17 16.27 -13.01
N ARG A 123 7.83 15.91 -14.25
CA ARG A 123 6.47 15.47 -14.61
C ARG A 123 6.10 14.15 -13.94
N TRP A 124 7.05 13.21 -13.87
CA TRP A 124 6.86 11.95 -13.16
C TRP A 124 6.63 12.17 -11.65
N LEU A 125 7.44 13.04 -11.02
CA LEU A 125 7.35 13.33 -9.61
C LEU A 125 6.04 14.06 -9.28
N THR A 126 5.70 15.13 -10.00
CA THR A 126 4.46 15.90 -9.79
C THR A 126 3.22 15.03 -9.94
N ALA A 127 3.19 14.12 -10.92
CA ALA A 127 2.07 13.18 -11.09
C ALA A 127 1.90 12.23 -9.89
N ARG A 128 3.00 11.84 -9.22
CA ARG A 128 2.99 10.99 -8.02
C ARG A 128 2.60 11.76 -6.77
N LEU A 129 3.24 12.90 -6.54
CA LEU A 129 3.00 13.72 -5.35
C LEU A 129 1.61 14.34 -5.37
N SER A 130 1.10 14.79 -6.51
CA SER A 130 -0.28 15.33 -6.60
C SER A 130 -1.35 14.31 -6.19
N ARG A 131 -1.19 13.03 -6.58
CA ARG A 131 -2.09 11.95 -6.17
C ARG A 131 -2.02 11.67 -4.66
N LEU A 132 -0.86 11.93 -4.05
CA LEU A 132 -0.62 11.75 -2.63
C LEU A 132 -1.22 12.88 -1.81
N PHE A 133 -0.94 14.13 -2.19
CA PHE A 133 -1.28 15.31 -1.40
C PHE A 133 -2.69 15.85 -1.64
N LYS A 134 -3.32 15.54 -2.78
CA LYS A 134 -4.70 16.00 -3.05
C LYS A 134 -5.71 15.45 -2.03
N PRO A 135 -5.71 14.14 -1.69
CA PRO A 135 -6.56 13.62 -0.62
C PRO A 135 -6.18 14.16 0.77
N VAL A 136 -4.89 14.42 1.02
CA VAL A 136 -4.42 15.02 2.28
C VAL A 136 -5.00 16.41 2.48
N ALA A 137 -5.07 17.23 1.42
CA ALA A 137 -5.68 18.56 1.51
C ALA A 137 -7.13 18.49 1.99
N ALA A 138 -7.93 17.52 1.51
CA ALA A 138 -9.30 17.33 1.98
C ALA A 138 -9.37 16.98 3.47
N LEU A 139 -8.48 16.10 3.95
CA LEU A 139 -8.37 15.76 5.38
C LEU A 139 -8.00 17.00 6.21
N LEU A 140 -7.00 17.76 5.77
CA LEU A 140 -6.56 18.98 6.46
C LEU A 140 -7.67 20.04 6.53
N THR A 141 -8.40 20.25 5.43
CA THR A 141 -9.55 21.17 5.41
C THR A 141 -10.63 20.73 6.39
N LEU A 142 -11.02 19.45 6.38
CA LEU A 142 -12.03 18.94 7.30
C LEU A 142 -11.59 19.11 8.76
N TRP A 143 -10.37 18.68 9.10
CA TRP A 143 -9.89 18.76 10.48
C TRP A 143 -9.65 20.19 10.95
N THR A 144 -9.33 21.11 10.05
CA THR A 144 -9.29 22.55 10.36
C THR A 144 -10.68 23.03 10.75
N ILE A 145 -11.72 22.71 9.95
CA ILE A 145 -13.11 23.08 10.26
C ILE A 145 -13.58 22.44 11.57
N ALA A 146 -13.33 21.14 11.76
CA ALA A 146 -13.72 20.41 12.96
C ALA A 146 -13.03 20.94 14.22
N THR A 147 -11.72 21.21 14.14
CA THR A 147 -10.95 21.79 15.26
C THR A 147 -11.46 23.19 15.62
N THR A 148 -11.69 24.04 14.63
CA THR A 148 -12.27 25.37 14.85
C THR A 148 -13.66 25.29 15.48
N ALA A 149 -14.53 24.40 14.98
CA ALA A 149 -15.86 24.21 15.55
C ALA A 149 -15.80 23.75 17.02
N LEU A 150 -14.95 22.77 17.34
CA LEU A 150 -14.78 22.29 18.72
C LEU A 150 -14.30 23.39 19.67
N LEU A 151 -13.35 24.23 19.22
CA LEU A 151 -12.86 25.38 20.00
C LEU A 151 -13.96 26.42 20.22
N LEU A 152 -14.75 26.74 19.18
CA LEU A 152 -15.86 27.69 19.28
C LEU A 152 -17.00 27.16 20.16
N SER A 153 -17.20 25.84 20.25
CA SER A 153 -18.17 25.21 21.16
C SER A 153 -17.69 25.12 22.62
N GLY A 154 -16.50 25.64 22.94
CA GLY A 154 -15.95 25.61 24.31
C GLY A 154 -15.41 24.25 24.74
N THR A 155 -15.10 23.35 23.79
CA THR A 155 -14.47 22.07 24.11
C THR A 155 -13.08 22.30 24.71
N ASP A 156 -12.74 21.54 25.75
CA ASP A 156 -11.42 21.62 26.39
C ASP A 156 -10.27 21.49 25.38
N VAL A 157 -9.28 22.39 25.49
CA VAL A 157 -8.16 22.50 24.54
C VAL A 157 -7.35 21.21 24.48
N THR A 158 -7.26 20.45 25.58
CA THR A 158 -6.50 19.20 25.59
C THR A 158 -7.24 18.06 24.87
N THR A 159 -8.57 18.05 24.91
CA THR A 159 -9.39 17.17 24.06
C THR A 159 -9.19 17.52 22.59
N VAL A 160 -9.26 18.81 22.22
CA VAL A 160 -9.03 19.26 20.85
C VAL A 160 -7.63 18.89 20.36
N HIS A 161 -6.61 19.13 21.17
CA HIS A 161 -5.22 18.75 20.87
C HIS A 161 -5.08 17.24 20.67
N THR A 162 -5.72 16.43 21.53
CA THR A 162 -5.69 14.96 21.45
C THR A 162 -6.29 14.47 20.14
N LEU A 163 -7.48 14.97 19.76
CA LEU A 163 -8.14 14.58 18.52
C LEU A 163 -7.36 15.03 17.29
N ALA A 164 -6.89 16.28 17.25
CA ALA A 164 -6.09 16.81 16.16
C ALA A 164 -4.76 16.07 16.01
N LYS A 165 -4.07 15.79 17.12
CA LYS A 165 -2.85 14.98 17.12
C LYS A 165 -3.10 13.58 16.60
N LEU A 166 -4.19 12.93 17.00
CA LEU A 166 -4.53 11.59 16.53
C LEU A 166 -4.86 11.56 15.03
N ALA A 167 -5.53 12.59 14.52
CA ALA A 167 -5.84 12.75 13.11
C ALA A 167 -4.61 13.01 12.24
N LEU A 168 -3.72 13.89 12.69
CA LEU A 168 -2.58 14.39 11.91
C LEU A 168 -1.31 13.57 12.10
N SER A 169 -1.17 12.85 13.21
CA SER A 169 0.02 12.03 13.50
C SER A 169 0.34 11.07 12.35
N PRO A 170 -0.60 10.33 11.75
CA PRO A 170 -0.29 9.47 10.62
C PRO A 170 0.25 10.20 9.38
N LEU A 171 0.25 11.53 9.28
CA LEU A 171 0.79 12.22 8.11
C LEU A 171 2.32 12.24 8.04
N TRP A 172 3.04 12.04 9.16
CA TRP A 172 4.51 12.10 9.16
C TRP A 172 5.12 11.03 8.23
N PHE A 173 4.59 9.79 8.23
CA PHE A 173 5.14 8.73 7.37
C PHE A 173 4.92 9.06 5.89
N LEU A 174 3.87 9.83 5.58
CA LEU A 174 3.50 10.21 4.22
C LEU A 174 4.50 11.23 3.68
N LEU A 175 4.93 12.16 4.54
CA LEU A 175 5.99 13.12 4.25
C LEU A 175 7.32 12.40 4.00
N VAL A 176 7.69 11.44 4.86
CA VAL A 176 8.88 10.62 4.64
C VAL A 176 8.78 9.83 3.34
N PHE A 177 7.64 9.20 3.07
CA PHE A 177 7.39 8.45 1.84
C PHE A 177 7.46 9.34 0.59
N ALA A 178 6.93 10.56 0.65
CA ALA A 178 7.02 11.55 -0.41
C ALA A 178 8.48 11.95 -0.66
N ALA A 179 9.25 12.21 0.40
CA ALA A 179 10.66 12.57 0.33
C ALA A 179 11.50 11.44 -0.28
N LEU A 180 11.32 10.20 0.18
CA LEU A 180 12.00 9.02 -0.39
C LEU A 180 11.59 8.79 -1.86
N THR A 181 10.33 9.02 -2.19
CA THR A 181 9.85 8.98 -3.58
C THR A 181 10.49 10.04 -4.45
N ALA A 182 10.69 11.26 -3.94
CA ALA A 182 11.47 12.27 -4.63
C ALA A 182 12.94 11.83 -4.80
N ALA A 183 13.53 11.24 -3.77
CA ALA A 183 14.91 10.75 -3.78
C ALA A 183 15.15 9.50 -4.66
N THR A 184 14.10 8.92 -5.27
CA THR A 184 14.19 7.70 -6.11
C THR A 184 15.41 7.67 -7.05
N PRO A 185 15.74 8.74 -7.82
CA PRO A 185 16.89 8.72 -8.74
C PRO A 185 18.24 8.51 -8.06
N LEU A 186 18.38 8.93 -6.81
CA LEU A 186 19.57 8.69 -5.99
C LEU A 186 19.53 7.26 -5.43
N VAL A 187 18.38 6.89 -4.86
CA VAL A 187 18.14 5.56 -4.27
C VAL A 187 18.45 4.43 -5.24
N THR A 188 18.18 4.58 -6.53
CA THR A 188 18.48 3.54 -7.53
C THR A 188 19.97 3.21 -7.62
N ARG A 189 20.86 4.09 -7.14
CA ARG A 189 22.31 3.95 -7.11
C ARG A 189 22.86 3.64 -5.71
N LEU A 190 22.05 3.73 -4.66
CA LEU A 190 22.49 3.48 -3.29
C LEU A 190 22.45 1.98 -2.94
N ASN A 191 23.45 1.55 -2.16
CA ASN A 191 23.46 0.26 -1.50
C ASN A 191 22.62 0.33 -0.20
N PRO A 192 21.76 -0.67 0.09
CA PRO A 192 20.96 -0.70 1.31
C PRO A 192 21.76 -0.75 2.62
N LEU A 193 23.04 -1.11 2.58
CA LEU A 193 23.93 -1.10 3.75
C LEU A 193 24.29 0.31 4.22
N TRP A 194 24.30 1.31 3.33
CA TRP A 194 24.63 2.69 3.70
C TRP A 194 23.62 3.29 4.70
N PRO A 195 22.30 3.30 4.43
CA PRO A 195 21.33 3.80 5.40
C PRO A 195 21.29 2.97 6.69
N LEU A 196 21.58 1.66 6.61
CA LEU A 196 21.67 0.80 7.79
C LEU A 196 22.85 1.21 8.68
N ALA A 197 24.01 1.49 8.07
CA ALA A 197 25.18 1.99 8.79
C ALA A 197 24.89 3.34 9.46
N VAL A 198 24.18 4.26 8.78
CA VAL A 198 23.77 5.55 9.38
C VAL A 198 22.94 5.30 10.64
N VAL A 199 21.93 4.43 10.58
CA VAL A 199 21.08 4.10 11.74
C VAL A 199 21.90 3.54 12.89
N LEU A 200 22.79 2.58 12.59
CA LEU A 200 23.67 1.96 13.58
C LEU A 200 24.54 3.00 14.30
N HIS A 201 25.20 3.89 13.56
CA HIS A 201 26.08 4.90 14.15
C HIS A 201 25.30 5.95 14.94
N VAL A 202 24.15 6.40 14.44
CA VAL A 202 23.30 7.36 15.17
C VAL A 202 22.79 6.76 16.47
N ASP A 203 22.34 5.50 16.47
CA ASP A 203 21.91 4.85 17.70
C ASP A 203 23.07 4.60 18.67
N LEU A 204 24.25 4.25 18.17
CA LEU A 204 25.47 4.14 18.99
C LEU A 204 25.82 5.49 19.64
N LEU A 205 25.74 6.59 18.92
CA LEU A 205 25.97 7.93 19.46
C LEU A 205 24.92 8.29 20.53
N ARG A 206 23.64 7.98 20.29
CA ARG A 206 22.55 8.30 21.22
C ARG A 206 22.60 7.48 22.51
N PHE A 207 22.74 6.16 22.39
CA PHE A 207 22.63 5.23 23.51
C PHE A 207 23.98 4.87 24.13
N GLY A 208 25.06 4.90 23.35
CA GLY A 208 26.42 4.59 23.83
C GLY A 208 27.19 5.82 24.32
N PHE A 209 27.04 6.97 23.65
CA PHE A 209 27.83 8.19 23.93
C PHE A 209 27.01 9.36 24.49
N GLY A 210 25.70 9.19 24.71
CA GLY A 210 24.84 10.24 25.27
C GLY A 210 24.69 11.48 24.39
N ALA A 211 24.82 11.34 23.07
CA ALA A 211 24.68 12.44 22.12
C ALA A 211 23.29 13.12 22.23
N PRO A 212 23.17 14.40 21.84
CA PRO A 212 21.92 15.14 21.94
C PRO A 212 20.75 14.40 21.24
N PRO A 213 19.55 14.35 21.83
CA PRO A 213 18.41 13.62 21.25
C PRO A 213 18.08 14.01 19.81
N ALA A 214 18.39 15.26 19.42
CA ALA A 214 18.18 15.79 18.09
C ALA A 214 18.88 14.99 16.97
N ILE A 215 20.03 14.35 17.26
CA ILE A 215 20.75 13.55 16.26
C ILE A 215 19.91 12.35 15.79
N GLY A 216 19.00 11.86 16.64
CA GLY A 216 18.11 10.76 16.29
C GLY A 216 17.16 11.07 15.14
N TRP A 217 16.85 12.34 14.86
CA TRP A 217 16.00 12.70 13.74
C TRP A 217 16.59 12.30 12.38
N VAL A 218 17.91 12.10 12.28
CA VAL A 218 18.55 11.51 11.10
C VAL A 218 18.01 10.11 10.81
N ASN A 219 17.73 9.32 11.86
CA ASN A 219 17.17 7.98 11.71
C ASN A 219 15.75 7.97 11.19
N LEU A 220 15.03 9.10 11.25
CA LEU A 220 13.71 9.19 10.62
C LEU A 220 13.83 8.96 9.10
N ALA A 221 14.80 9.59 8.44
CA ALA A 221 15.02 9.34 7.01
C ALA A 221 15.77 8.03 6.79
N ALA A 222 16.87 7.80 7.52
CA ALA A 222 17.75 6.65 7.29
C ALA A 222 17.06 5.31 7.57
N GLY A 223 16.29 5.20 8.67
CA GLY A 223 15.61 3.97 9.05
C GLY A 223 14.61 3.47 8.01
N TRP A 224 13.83 4.37 7.42
CA TRP A 224 12.89 4.02 6.35
C TRP A 224 13.54 3.93 4.97
N LEU A 225 14.70 4.57 4.78
CA LEU A 225 15.50 4.43 3.58
C LEU A 225 16.09 3.02 3.44
N VAL A 226 16.33 2.28 4.53
CA VAL A 226 16.77 0.87 4.50
C VAL A 226 15.80 -0.04 3.74
N PRO A 227 14.53 -0.24 4.17
CA PRO A 227 13.59 -1.07 3.40
C PRO A 227 13.31 -0.48 2.02
N TYR A 228 13.34 0.84 1.86
CA TYR A 228 13.10 1.49 0.57
C TYR A 228 14.21 1.20 -0.47
N THR A 229 15.48 1.29 -0.07
CA THR A 229 16.63 0.91 -0.91
C THR A 229 16.67 -0.59 -1.19
N LEU A 230 16.26 -1.42 -0.22
CA LEU A 230 16.07 -2.86 -0.44
C LEU A 230 14.99 -3.11 -1.52
N GLY A 231 13.92 -2.31 -1.53
CA GLY A 231 12.89 -2.35 -2.58
C GLY A 231 13.44 -1.98 -3.95
N ALA A 232 14.34 -0.99 -4.02
CA ALA A 232 15.02 -0.63 -5.26
C ALA A 232 15.98 -1.73 -5.73
N ALA A 233 16.75 -2.35 -4.82
CA ALA A 233 17.61 -3.51 -5.08
C ALA A 233 16.80 -4.70 -5.62
N TRP A 234 15.60 -4.92 -5.08
CA TRP A 234 14.69 -5.93 -5.59
C TRP A 234 14.32 -5.68 -7.07
N THR A 235 14.09 -4.43 -7.47
CA THR A 235 13.80 -4.11 -8.88
C THR A 235 14.98 -4.42 -9.81
N ARG A 236 16.21 -4.39 -9.30
CA ARG A 236 17.43 -4.70 -10.07
C ARG A 236 17.75 -6.20 -10.15
N GLY A 237 16.94 -7.05 -9.52
CA GLY A 237 17.14 -8.50 -9.49
C GLY A 237 18.14 -8.98 -8.43
N GLU A 238 18.64 -8.09 -7.58
CA GLU A 238 19.65 -8.41 -6.55
C GLU A 238 19.10 -9.32 -5.43
N LEU A 239 17.77 -9.43 -5.32
CA LEU A 239 17.09 -10.19 -4.26
C LEU A 239 16.26 -11.39 -4.77
N ASP A 240 16.50 -11.87 -5.99
CA ASP A 240 15.69 -12.94 -6.58
C ASP A 240 15.95 -14.34 -5.98
N GLY A 241 16.95 -14.49 -5.11
CA GLY A 241 17.28 -15.76 -4.45
C GLY A 241 16.57 -15.97 -3.10
N PRO A 242 16.09 -17.20 -2.80
CA PRO A 242 15.49 -17.51 -1.49
C PRO A 242 16.48 -17.39 -0.33
N ARG A 243 17.79 -17.54 -0.62
CA ARG A 243 18.88 -17.33 0.36
C ARG A 243 18.83 -15.93 0.95
N VAL A 244 18.64 -14.91 0.13
CA VAL A 244 18.58 -13.52 0.58
C VAL A 244 17.38 -13.30 1.51
N GLY A 245 16.22 -13.85 1.16
CA GLY A 245 15.03 -13.83 2.01
C GLY A 245 15.27 -14.46 3.39
N TRP A 246 15.94 -15.62 3.43
CA TRP A 246 16.30 -16.29 4.68
C TRP A 246 17.35 -15.53 5.50
N VAL A 247 18.38 -14.98 4.87
CA VAL A 247 19.41 -14.16 5.58
C VAL A 247 18.76 -12.93 6.20
N LEU A 248 17.91 -12.21 5.45
CA LEU A 248 17.19 -11.05 5.97
C LEU A 248 16.23 -11.42 7.10
N PHE A 249 15.48 -12.51 6.95
CA PHE A 249 14.53 -12.98 7.96
C PHE A 249 15.25 -13.40 9.24
N THR A 250 16.17 -14.36 9.15
CA THR A 250 16.87 -14.91 10.32
C THR A 250 17.82 -13.90 10.95
N GLY A 251 18.60 -13.19 10.15
CA GLY A 251 19.53 -12.15 10.63
C GLY A 251 18.79 -10.97 11.24
N GLY A 252 17.73 -10.48 10.61
CA GLY A 252 16.88 -9.42 11.16
C GLY A 252 16.24 -9.84 12.48
N THR A 253 15.63 -11.03 12.54
CA THR A 253 15.00 -11.55 13.76
C THR A 253 16.01 -11.75 14.89
N ALA A 254 17.17 -12.34 14.60
CA ALA A 254 18.22 -12.56 15.60
C ALA A 254 18.77 -11.23 16.13
N ALA A 255 19.02 -10.25 15.24
CA ALA A 255 19.49 -8.92 15.63
C ALA A 255 18.44 -8.18 16.47
N THR A 256 17.16 -8.20 16.07
CA THR A 256 16.08 -7.59 16.87
C THR A 256 15.96 -8.25 18.25
N ALA A 257 15.99 -9.59 18.31
CA ALA A 257 15.92 -10.31 19.57
C ALA A 257 17.11 -9.98 20.48
N GLY A 258 18.33 -9.93 19.93
CA GLY A 258 19.53 -9.53 20.67
C GLY A 258 19.48 -8.09 21.17
N LEU A 259 18.98 -7.15 20.35
CA LEU A 259 18.86 -5.74 20.76
C LEU A 259 17.85 -5.57 21.89
N ILE A 260 16.72 -6.30 21.85
CA ILE A 260 15.71 -6.25 22.91
C ILE A 260 16.23 -6.94 24.18
N ALA A 261 16.78 -8.14 24.07
CA ALA A 261 17.18 -8.95 25.22
C ALA A 261 18.47 -8.46 25.89
N CYS A 262 19.43 -7.96 25.11
CA CYS A 262 20.79 -7.66 25.60
C CYS A 262 21.13 -6.17 25.60
N ALA A 263 20.49 -5.34 24.77
CA ALA A 263 20.83 -3.92 24.62
C ALA A 263 19.73 -2.95 25.12
N GLY A 264 18.70 -3.47 25.80
CA GLY A 264 17.67 -2.65 26.45
C GLY A 264 16.72 -1.92 25.49
N TYR A 265 16.66 -2.32 24.22
CA TYR A 265 15.70 -1.72 23.28
C TYR A 265 14.25 -2.09 23.65
N PRO A 266 13.28 -1.19 23.44
CA PRO A 266 11.88 -1.49 23.73
C PRO A 266 11.39 -2.71 22.96
N ALA A 267 10.66 -3.60 23.64
CA ALA A 267 10.04 -4.75 22.98
C ALA A 267 8.86 -4.35 22.07
N SER A 268 8.19 -3.23 22.37
CA SER A 268 7.11 -2.70 21.52
C SER A 268 7.68 -2.11 20.24
N MET A 269 7.18 -2.58 19.09
CA MET A 269 7.54 -2.07 17.77
C MET A 269 6.72 -0.83 17.36
N VAL A 270 5.81 -0.39 18.23
CA VAL A 270 4.99 0.81 18.04
C VAL A 270 5.20 1.77 19.22
N GLY A 271 4.91 3.05 18.99
CA GLY A 271 4.94 4.06 20.05
C GLY A 271 3.88 3.76 21.11
N VAL A 272 4.31 3.65 22.37
CA VAL A 272 3.43 3.51 23.53
C VAL A 272 3.41 4.86 24.26
N PRO A 273 2.24 5.45 24.54
CA PRO A 273 2.15 6.66 25.36
C PRO A 273 2.91 6.50 26.69
N GLY A 274 3.63 7.54 27.12
CA GLY A 274 4.38 7.52 28.38
C GLY A 274 5.74 6.78 28.36
N ALA A 275 6.08 6.05 27.30
CA ALA A 275 7.39 5.42 27.19
C ALA A 275 8.50 6.46 26.90
N SER A 276 9.64 6.32 27.57
CA SER A 276 10.81 7.21 27.40
C SER A 276 11.49 7.07 26.03
N VAL A 277 11.48 5.86 25.48
CA VAL A 277 12.05 5.53 24.16
C VAL A 277 11.00 4.80 23.32
N SER A 278 10.85 5.24 22.07
CA SER A 278 9.97 4.61 21.07
C SER A 278 10.79 4.15 19.87
N ASN A 279 10.57 2.91 19.45
CA ASN A 279 11.19 2.34 18.25
C ASN A 279 10.80 3.06 16.95
N LEU A 280 9.80 3.94 16.96
CA LEU A 280 9.33 4.69 15.79
C LEU A 280 9.55 6.21 15.87
N ASN A 281 10.02 6.74 17.00
CA ASN A 281 10.13 8.19 17.21
C ASN A 281 11.41 8.58 17.96
N PRO A 282 12.55 8.69 17.27
CA PRO A 282 12.82 8.30 15.87
C PRO A 282 13.11 6.79 15.71
N PRO A 283 13.10 6.24 14.48
CA PRO A 283 13.39 4.83 14.22
C PRO A 283 14.69 4.36 14.86
N THR A 284 14.62 3.27 15.60
CA THR A 284 15.78 2.63 16.23
C THR A 284 16.37 1.54 15.34
N LEU A 285 17.58 1.09 15.67
CA LEU A 285 18.18 -0.09 15.07
C LEU A 285 17.32 -1.35 15.28
N ALA A 286 16.61 -1.45 16.41
CA ALA A 286 15.66 -2.54 16.65
C ALA A 286 14.51 -2.50 15.63
N ALA A 287 13.93 -1.33 15.34
CA ALA A 287 12.89 -1.19 14.32
C ALA A 287 13.40 -1.51 12.91
N VAL A 288 14.64 -1.13 12.59
CA VAL A 288 15.25 -1.37 11.28
C VAL A 288 15.57 -2.84 11.07
N THR A 289 16.19 -3.51 12.05
CA THR A 289 16.47 -4.95 11.99
C THR A 289 15.18 -5.77 11.94
N PHE A 290 14.15 -5.34 12.67
CA PHE A 290 12.81 -5.93 12.60
C PHE A 290 12.21 -5.73 11.20
N GLY A 291 12.37 -4.54 10.63
CA GLY A 291 11.95 -4.24 9.27
C GLY A 291 12.66 -5.10 8.22
N LEU A 292 13.96 -5.38 8.38
CA LEU A 292 14.70 -6.31 7.53
C LEU A 292 14.13 -7.72 7.64
N ALA A 293 13.77 -8.17 8.84
CA ALA A 293 13.12 -9.47 9.03
C ALA A 293 11.78 -9.54 8.28
N GLN A 294 10.96 -8.50 8.38
CA GLN A 294 9.70 -8.39 7.64
C GLN A 294 9.92 -8.37 6.11
N CYS A 295 10.96 -7.70 5.63
CA CYS A 295 11.30 -7.70 4.22
C CYS A 295 11.73 -9.09 3.73
N GLY A 296 12.54 -9.81 4.51
CA GLY A 296 12.92 -11.19 4.23
C GLY A 296 11.70 -12.11 4.15
N LEU A 297 10.79 -12.00 5.13
CA LEU A 297 9.54 -12.74 5.15
C LEU A 297 8.66 -12.41 3.93
N ALA A 298 8.55 -11.14 3.55
CA ALA A 298 7.81 -10.73 2.36
C ALA A 298 8.35 -11.35 1.07
N LEU A 299 9.68 -11.43 0.93
CA LEU A 299 10.34 -12.08 -0.21
C LEU A 299 10.08 -13.60 -0.21
N LEU A 300 10.13 -14.27 0.94
CA LEU A 300 9.85 -15.70 1.07
C LEU A 300 8.38 -16.05 0.78
N LEU A 301 7.45 -15.17 1.16
CA LEU A 301 6.01 -15.36 0.93
C LEU A 301 5.55 -14.92 -0.47
N ARG A 302 6.40 -14.25 -1.26
CA ARG A 302 6.10 -13.71 -2.60
C ARG A 302 5.40 -14.72 -3.51
N GLU A 303 5.93 -15.93 -3.62
CA GLU A 303 5.39 -16.93 -4.53
C GLU A 303 4.06 -17.50 -4.02
N ARG A 304 3.91 -17.66 -2.70
CA ARG A 304 2.62 -18.05 -2.08
C ARG A 304 1.56 -16.97 -2.31
N LEU A 305 1.92 -15.70 -2.11
CA LEU A 305 1.06 -14.55 -2.40
C LEU A 305 0.63 -14.54 -3.86
N ARG A 306 1.57 -14.74 -4.79
CA ARG A 306 1.26 -14.81 -6.24
C ARG A 306 0.25 -15.90 -6.55
N ARG A 307 0.40 -17.09 -5.98
CA ARG A 307 -0.57 -18.20 -6.15
C ARG A 307 -1.94 -17.85 -5.59
N THR A 308 -2.01 -17.27 -4.40
CA THR A 308 -3.28 -16.83 -3.80
C THR A 308 -3.97 -15.77 -4.65
N MET A 309 -3.20 -14.84 -5.23
CA MET A 309 -3.70 -13.78 -6.12
C MET A 309 -4.14 -14.27 -7.52
N ARG A 310 -4.02 -15.57 -7.82
CA ARG A 310 -4.67 -16.18 -8.99
C ARG A 310 -6.18 -16.39 -8.75
N ARG A 311 -6.63 -16.33 -7.50
CA ARG A 311 -8.07 -16.41 -7.16
C ARG A 311 -8.72 -15.05 -7.42
N PRO A 312 -9.75 -14.94 -8.30
CA PRO A 312 -10.34 -13.65 -8.69
C PRO A 312 -10.85 -12.82 -7.51
N MET A 313 -11.43 -13.47 -6.50
CA MET A 313 -11.94 -12.77 -5.30
C MET A 313 -10.82 -12.17 -4.45
N ALA A 314 -9.73 -12.92 -4.25
CA ALA A 314 -8.58 -12.43 -3.49
C ALA A 314 -7.91 -11.25 -4.21
N TRP A 315 -7.80 -11.35 -5.54
CA TRP A 315 -7.31 -10.24 -6.37
C TRP A 315 -8.23 -9.02 -6.31
N ALA A 316 -9.56 -9.20 -6.43
CA ALA A 316 -10.51 -8.11 -6.37
C ALA A 316 -10.45 -7.35 -5.03
N ALA A 317 -10.33 -8.07 -3.91
CA ALA A 317 -10.16 -7.47 -2.60
C ALA A 317 -8.86 -6.64 -2.51
N VAL A 318 -7.74 -7.21 -2.94
CA VAL A 318 -6.44 -6.51 -2.97
C VAL A 318 -6.47 -5.29 -3.90
N ALA A 319 -7.09 -5.42 -5.07
CA ALA A 319 -7.23 -4.32 -6.01
C ALA A 319 -8.09 -3.20 -5.43
N PHE A 320 -9.20 -3.53 -4.77
CA PHE A 320 -10.07 -2.56 -4.10
C PHE A 320 -9.32 -1.80 -2.99
N VAL A 321 -8.59 -2.51 -2.13
CA VAL A 321 -7.78 -1.90 -1.06
C VAL A 321 -6.72 -0.98 -1.65
N ASN A 322 -6.03 -1.40 -2.71
CA ASN A 322 -4.99 -0.58 -3.35
C ASN A 322 -5.56 0.64 -4.08
N LEU A 323 -6.74 0.54 -4.67
CA LEU A 323 -7.43 1.66 -5.31
C LEU A 323 -7.90 2.69 -4.29
N SER A 324 -8.30 2.22 -3.10
CA SER A 324 -8.81 3.03 -1.99
C SER A 324 -7.75 3.30 -0.93
N ALA A 325 -6.47 3.03 -1.24
CA ALA A 325 -5.39 3.00 -0.26
C ALA A 325 -5.21 4.33 0.46
N MET A 326 -5.30 5.44 -0.27
CA MET A 326 -5.10 6.77 0.32
C MET A 326 -6.29 7.14 1.21
N THR A 327 -7.51 6.86 0.77
CA THR A 327 -8.72 7.09 1.56
C THR A 327 -8.72 6.23 2.82
N ILE A 328 -8.46 4.93 2.71
CA ILE A 328 -8.39 4.04 3.87
C ILE A 328 -7.36 4.58 4.88
N PHE A 329 -6.18 4.97 4.39
CA PHE A 329 -5.09 5.47 5.23
C PHE A 329 -5.37 6.84 5.87
N LEU A 330 -6.06 7.76 5.19
CA LEU A 330 -6.30 9.10 5.73
C LEU A 330 -7.51 9.14 6.67
N TRP A 331 -8.49 8.28 6.43
CA TRP A 331 -9.78 8.36 7.11
C TRP A 331 -9.96 7.34 8.23
N HIS A 332 -9.06 6.36 8.43
CA HIS A 332 -9.24 5.33 9.46
C HIS A 332 -9.21 5.89 10.88
N GLN A 333 -8.38 6.90 11.19
CA GLN A 333 -8.38 7.57 12.49
C GLN A 333 -9.64 8.39 12.69
N THR A 334 -10.08 9.12 11.65
CA THR A 334 -11.34 9.85 11.67
C THR A 334 -12.52 8.91 11.90
N ALA A 335 -12.54 7.73 11.25
CA ALA A 335 -13.57 6.72 11.46
C ALA A 335 -13.58 6.21 12.90
N LEU A 336 -12.40 5.90 13.47
CA LEU A 336 -12.27 5.51 14.87
C LEU A 336 -12.84 6.56 15.82
N MET A 337 -12.45 7.83 15.63
CA MET A 337 -12.90 8.95 16.45
C MET A 337 -14.40 9.22 16.29
N ALA A 338 -14.92 9.18 15.06
CA ALA A 338 -16.34 9.36 14.79
C ALA A 338 -17.18 8.25 15.44
N THR A 339 -16.80 6.97 15.29
CA THR A 339 -17.48 5.87 15.98
C THR A 339 -17.40 6.03 17.50
N THR A 340 -16.25 6.43 18.03
CA THR A 340 -16.07 6.66 19.49
C THR A 340 -16.95 7.82 19.99
N ALA A 341 -17.01 8.93 19.25
CA ALA A 341 -17.82 10.08 19.60
C ALA A 341 -19.33 9.77 19.52
N THR A 342 -19.78 9.13 18.43
CA THR A 342 -21.20 8.73 18.28
C THR A 342 -21.59 7.68 19.31
N GLY A 343 -20.69 6.74 19.62
CA GLY A 343 -20.93 5.73 20.65
C GLY A 343 -21.17 6.33 22.04
N LEU A 344 -20.59 7.51 22.34
CA LEU A 344 -20.80 8.20 23.62
C LEU A 344 -22.25 8.63 23.84
N LEU A 345 -23.04 8.81 22.77
CA LEU A 345 -24.47 9.08 22.84
C LEU A 345 -25.27 7.92 23.47
N LEU A 346 -24.72 6.70 23.41
CA LEU A 346 -25.29 5.49 24.03
C LEU A 346 -24.70 5.24 25.43
N GLY A 347 -23.91 6.18 25.96
CA GLY A 347 -23.18 6.04 27.22
C GLY A 347 -21.75 5.54 27.03
N ARG A 348 -21.11 5.18 28.15
CA ARG A 348 -19.74 4.65 28.15
C ARG A 348 -19.77 3.18 27.76
N LEU A 349 -19.16 2.85 26.62
CA LEU A 349 -19.17 1.50 26.06
C LEU A 349 -17.84 0.78 26.28
N PRO A 350 -17.85 -0.51 26.67
CA PRO A 350 -16.65 -1.33 26.81
C PRO A 350 -15.85 -1.39 25.51
N GLY A 351 -14.53 -1.28 25.62
CA GLY A 351 -13.64 -1.30 24.46
C GLY A 351 -13.68 -0.02 23.61
N LEU A 352 -14.44 1.01 24.00
CA LEU A 352 -14.50 2.30 23.30
C LEU A 352 -14.02 3.43 24.20
N HIS A 353 -14.68 3.63 25.35
CA HIS A 353 -14.42 4.75 26.27
C HIS A 353 -13.75 4.33 27.59
N THR A 354 -13.66 3.02 27.83
CA THR A 354 -13.10 2.42 29.04
C THR A 354 -11.59 2.25 28.96
N SER A 355 -10.91 2.22 30.13
CA SER A 355 -9.47 1.96 30.24
C SER A 355 -9.06 0.64 29.57
N PRO A 356 -7.95 0.60 28.81
CA PRO A 356 -7.44 -0.60 28.15
C PRO A 356 -6.50 -1.44 29.05
N ASP A 357 -6.90 -1.70 30.29
CA ASP A 357 -6.06 -2.32 31.33
C ASP A 357 -6.18 -3.86 31.44
N HIS A 358 -7.12 -4.47 30.73
CA HIS A 358 -7.39 -5.92 30.79
C HIS A 358 -7.72 -6.52 29.41
N ILE A 359 -7.56 -7.84 29.27
CA ILE A 359 -7.78 -8.56 27.99
C ILE A 359 -9.24 -8.46 27.50
N GLY A 360 -10.21 -8.32 28.42
CA GLY A 360 -11.62 -8.10 28.09
C GLY A 360 -11.84 -6.86 27.24
N TRP A 361 -11.05 -5.80 27.45
CA TRP A 361 -11.06 -4.62 26.60
C TRP A 361 -10.69 -4.95 25.15
N ALA A 362 -9.66 -5.77 24.94
CA ALA A 362 -9.22 -6.17 23.60
C ALA A 362 -10.29 -7.01 22.90
N ALA A 363 -10.97 -7.91 23.61
CA ALA A 363 -12.09 -8.67 23.07
C ALA A 363 -13.26 -7.75 22.65
N ALA A 364 -13.64 -6.80 23.51
CA ALA A 364 -14.65 -5.79 23.18
C ALA A 364 -14.23 -4.94 21.97
N ARG A 365 -12.94 -4.55 21.88
CA ARG A 365 -12.39 -3.80 20.75
C ARG A 365 -12.52 -4.55 19.43
N LEU A 366 -12.31 -5.87 19.43
CA LEU A 366 -12.48 -6.71 18.24
C LEU A 366 -13.93 -6.68 17.73
N LEU A 367 -14.91 -6.61 18.62
CA LEU A 367 -16.33 -6.51 18.25
C LEU A 367 -16.68 -5.15 17.63
N TRP A 368 -15.89 -4.10 17.87
CA TRP A 368 -16.06 -2.78 17.27
C TRP A 368 -15.43 -2.63 15.87
N LEU A 369 -14.55 -3.55 15.45
CA LEU A 369 -13.90 -3.48 14.13
C LEU A 369 -14.90 -3.36 12.95
N PRO A 370 -16.04 -4.08 12.93
CA PRO A 370 -17.04 -3.91 11.88
C PRO A 370 -17.67 -2.50 11.88
N ALA A 371 -17.87 -1.89 13.04
CA ALA A 371 -18.39 -0.52 13.14
C ALA A 371 -17.38 0.49 12.60
N PHE A 372 -16.10 0.37 12.96
CA PHE A 372 -15.03 1.21 12.40
C PHE A 372 -14.92 1.05 10.88
N ALA A 373 -15.02 -0.19 10.38
CA ALA A 373 -15.03 -0.47 8.95
C ALA A 373 -16.25 0.12 8.24
N LEU A 374 -17.43 0.11 8.86
CA LEU A 374 -18.64 0.72 8.33
C LEU A 374 -18.50 2.25 8.25
N THR A 375 -18.05 2.90 9.33
CA THR A 375 -17.80 4.35 9.33
C THR A 375 -16.74 4.72 8.30
N LEU A 376 -15.67 3.92 8.18
CA LEU A 376 -14.66 4.12 7.15
C LEU A 376 -15.24 3.95 5.72
N ALA A 377 -16.15 3.01 5.51
CA ALA A 377 -16.84 2.84 4.23
C ALA A 377 -17.73 4.05 3.88
N VAL A 378 -18.35 4.69 4.89
CA VAL A 378 -19.10 5.95 4.71
C VAL A 378 -18.16 7.09 4.33
N CYS A 379 -17.02 7.25 5.02
CA CYS A 379 -15.99 8.23 4.64
C CYS A 379 -15.50 7.95 3.21
N TRP A 380 -15.27 6.69 2.87
CA TRP A 380 -14.86 6.31 1.53
C TRP A 380 -15.91 6.70 0.48
N ALA A 381 -17.18 6.39 0.71
CA ALA A 381 -18.25 6.76 -0.21
C ALA A 381 -18.32 8.28 -0.44
N ALA A 382 -18.09 9.08 0.60
CA ALA A 382 -18.08 10.54 0.50
C ALA A 382 -16.85 11.11 -0.25
N PHE A 383 -15.66 10.52 -0.08
CA PHE A 383 -14.39 11.12 -0.53
C PHE A 383 -13.67 10.37 -1.66
N HIS A 384 -14.15 9.21 -2.11
CA HIS A 384 -13.49 8.42 -3.18
C HIS A 384 -13.37 9.16 -4.53
N THR A 385 -14.22 10.16 -4.78
CA THR A 385 -14.19 11.02 -5.97
C THR A 385 -12.91 11.84 -6.07
N TYR A 386 -12.24 12.15 -4.95
CA TYR A 386 -10.97 12.88 -4.94
C TYR A 386 -9.77 12.01 -5.34
N GLU A 387 -9.88 10.68 -5.23
CA GLU A 387 -8.84 9.71 -5.63
C GLU A 387 -8.85 9.39 -7.13
N HIS A 388 -9.96 9.66 -7.82
CA HIS A 388 -10.12 9.41 -9.24
C HIS A 388 -10.00 10.73 -10.00
N PRO A 389 -8.84 11.06 -10.60
CA PRO A 389 -8.85 12.08 -11.64
C PRO A 389 -9.81 11.59 -12.70
N GLY A 390 -10.91 12.32 -12.92
CA GLY A 390 -11.89 11.98 -13.94
C GLY A 390 -11.16 11.58 -15.21
N THR A 391 -11.45 10.38 -15.72
CA THR A 391 -11.00 9.97 -17.05
C THR A 391 -11.17 11.16 -17.98
N PRO A 392 -10.13 11.61 -18.70
CA PRO A 392 -10.30 12.67 -19.67
C PRO A 392 -11.47 12.26 -20.53
N ARG A 393 -12.56 13.04 -20.51
CA ARG A 393 -13.68 12.86 -21.43
C ARG A 393 -13.01 12.76 -22.79
N ARG A 394 -12.99 11.56 -23.37
CA ARG A 394 -12.57 11.35 -24.76
C ARG A 394 -13.36 12.41 -25.51
N SER A 395 -12.69 13.47 -25.96
CA SER A 395 -13.34 14.41 -26.85
C SER A 395 -13.79 13.52 -28.00
N ARG A 396 -15.11 13.45 -28.22
CA ARG A 396 -15.63 12.89 -29.46
C ARG A 396 -15.15 13.89 -30.50
N SER A 397 -13.92 13.71 -30.97
CA SER A 397 -13.50 14.21 -32.26
C SER A 397 -14.49 13.59 -33.23
N ARG A 398 -15.55 14.35 -33.54
CA ARG A 398 -16.36 14.14 -34.74
C ARG A 398 -15.36 14.25 -35.87
N THR A 399 -14.79 13.11 -36.26
CA THR A 399 -14.19 12.94 -37.57
C THR A 399 -15.34 13.18 -38.53
N ARG A 400 -15.51 14.44 -38.93
CA ARG A 400 -16.43 14.87 -39.96
C ARG A 400 -15.82 14.32 -41.23
N THR A 401 -16.12 13.07 -41.53
CA THR A 401 -15.82 12.42 -42.80
C THR A 401 -16.47 13.29 -43.86
N ARG A 402 -15.65 14.15 -44.46
CA ARG A 402 -16.04 15.02 -45.55
C ARG A 402 -16.13 14.10 -46.76
N THR A 403 -17.28 13.45 -46.91
CA THR A 403 -17.66 12.70 -48.11
C THR A 403 -17.64 13.68 -49.25
N ARG A 404 -16.52 13.74 -49.96
CA ARG A 404 -16.37 14.52 -51.17
C ARG A 404 -17.06 13.72 -52.27
N THR A 405 -18.37 13.90 -52.36
CA THR A 405 -19.21 13.43 -53.47
C THR A 405 -18.68 14.10 -54.72
N ARG A 406 -17.80 13.42 -55.45
CA ARG A 406 -17.36 13.83 -56.77
C ARG A 406 -18.39 13.32 -57.75
N THR A 407 -19.46 14.09 -57.91
CA THR A 407 -20.45 13.95 -58.98
C THR A 407 -19.70 14.10 -60.30
N ARG A 408 -19.40 12.98 -60.96
CA ARG A 408 -18.84 12.94 -62.30
C ARG A 408 -20.01 12.67 -63.23
N THR A 409 -20.57 13.76 -63.74
CA THR A 409 -21.56 13.78 -64.82
C THR A 409 -20.98 13.06 -66.04
N HIS A 410 -21.60 11.94 -66.41
CA HIS A 410 -21.39 11.26 -67.68
C HIS A 410 -22.34 11.89 -68.70
N THR A 411 -21.79 12.67 -69.64
CA THR A 411 -22.45 13.00 -70.91
C THR A 411 -21.73 12.29 -72.05
N ARG A 412 -22.52 11.69 -72.93
CA ARG A 412 -22.17 10.87 -74.09
C ARG A 412 -21.45 11.67 -75.19
N SER A 413 -20.45 11.04 -75.83
CA SER A 413 -20.10 11.16 -77.27
C SER A 413 -19.00 10.13 -77.56
N ARG A 414 -19.31 8.95 -78.11
CA ARG A 414 -19.33 8.56 -79.55
C ARG A 414 -17.94 8.58 -80.22
N ALA A 415 -17.62 7.43 -80.82
CA ALA A 415 -16.68 7.13 -81.91
C ALA A 415 -15.29 6.54 -81.56
N GLY A 416 -15.01 5.36 -82.14
CA GLY A 416 -13.76 5.17 -82.88
C GLY A 416 -12.76 4.11 -82.39
N ARG A 417 -12.99 2.85 -82.82
CA ARG A 417 -12.01 1.93 -83.45
C ARG A 417 -10.66 1.56 -82.77
N SER A 418 -10.51 0.22 -82.63
CA SER A 418 -9.31 -0.59 -82.93
C SER A 418 -8.11 -0.45 -81.97
N ARG A 419 -7.22 -1.41 -81.73
CA ARG A 419 -6.87 -2.73 -82.30
C ARG A 419 -5.76 -3.30 -81.36
N ILE A 420 -5.67 -4.63 -81.19
CA ILE A 420 -4.46 -5.50 -81.35
C ILE A 420 -3.16 -5.10 -80.57
N VAL A 421 -2.33 -5.92 -79.89
CA VAL A 421 -2.08 -7.38 -79.78
C VAL A 421 -0.88 -7.62 -78.82
N ARG A 422 -0.79 -8.86 -78.28
CA ARG A 422 0.39 -9.66 -77.80
C ARG A 422 1.41 -9.04 -76.83
N THR A 423 1.58 -9.62 -75.63
CA THR A 423 2.44 -10.75 -75.23
C THR A 423 3.94 -10.61 -75.54
N HIS A 424 4.79 -10.59 -74.51
CA HIS A 424 5.86 -11.60 -74.39
C HIS A 424 6.39 -11.76 -72.96
N ARG A 425 6.81 -12.98 -72.68
CA ARG A 425 7.27 -13.62 -71.44
C ARG A 425 8.82 -13.73 -71.46
N SER A 426 9.36 -14.21 -70.34
CA SER A 426 10.67 -14.89 -70.11
C SER A 426 11.87 -13.94 -69.94
N SER A 427 12.58 -13.87 -68.81
CA SER A 427 13.30 -14.85 -67.95
C SER A 427 14.79 -14.98 -68.30
N ASP A 428 15.56 -15.18 -67.23
CA ASP A 428 16.90 -15.79 -67.11
C ASP A 428 18.19 -14.94 -66.96
N ARG A 429 18.84 -15.26 -65.81
CA ARG A 429 20.27 -15.52 -65.51
C ARG A 429 21.37 -14.81 -66.31
N ALA A 430 22.34 -14.25 -65.58
CA ALA A 430 23.67 -14.86 -65.37
C ALA A 430 24.61 -13.96 -64.52
N THR A 431 25.33 -14.61 -63.61
CA THR A 431 26.55 -14.15 -62.91
C THR A 431 27.74 -13.97 -63.85
N PRO A 432 28.76 -13.19 -63.44
CA PRO A 432 30.13 -13.69 -63.54
C PRO A 432 30.99 -13.43 -62.28
N THR A 433 31.80 -14.44 -61.97
CA THR A 433 33.03 -14.44 -61.18
C THR A 433 34.15 -13.65 -61.86
N GLY A 434 35.02 -12.99 -61.09
CA GLY A 434 36.28 -12.44 -61.60
C GLY A 434 37.09 -11.55 -60.64
N ALA A 435 38.00 -12.19 -59.89
CA ALA A 435 39.34 -11.78 -59.45
C ALA A 435 39.69 -10.31 -59.09
N ARG A 436 40.36 -10.14 -57.92
CA ARG A 436 41.68 -9.48 -57.82
C ARG A 436 42.35 -9.70 -56.45
N HIS A 437 43.60 -10.16 -56.51
CA HIS A 437 44.63 -10.01 -55.47
C HIS A 437 44.94 -8.53 -55.22
N VAL A 438 45.07 -8.13 -53.95
CA VAL A 438 46.28 -7.61 -53.27
C VAL A 438 46.09 -7.86 -51.77
#